data_AF-F8X5B7-F1
#
_entry.id   AF-F8X5B7-F1
#
_cell.length_a   1.000
_cell.length_b   1.000
_cell.length_c   1.000
_cell.angle_alpha   90.00
_cell.angle_beta   90.00
_cell.angle_gamma   90.00
#
_symmetry.space_group_name_H-M   'P 1'
#
loop_
_entity.id
_entity.type
_entity.pdbx_description
1 polymer ?
#
loop_
_entity_poly.entity_id
_entity_poly.type
_entity_poly.pdbx_seq_one_letter_code
_entity_poly.pdbx_strand_id
1 'polypeptide(L)'
;MQNQNYLNYNQQVDFFENNHCYITKEGKQLQGITGIISKMLFPDKYSNIPEHILNKAAEYGSLIHSKCQENDIFETSDCMEVENYMKIKQ
;
A
#
# COMPACT_ATOMS: atom_id res chain seq x y z
N MET A 1 3.13 23.54 -26.52
CA MET A 1 2.62 22.19 -26.18
C MET A 1 3.64 21.54 -25.25
N GLN A 2 3.13 20.81 -24.25
CA GLN A 2 3.84 20.11 -23.15
C GLN A 2 4.15 20.95 -21.92
N ASN A 3 3.16 21.00 -21.01
CA ASN A 3 3.30 21.41 -19.62
C ASN A 3 3.94 20.24 -18.86
N GLN A 4 5.26 20.26 -18.68
CA GLN A 4 5.94 19.29 -17.83
C GLN A 4 5.69 19.67 -16.36
N ASN A 5 4.63 19.11 -15.77
CA ASN A 5 4.40 19.10 -14.34
C ASN A 5 5.42 18.16 -13.70
N TYR A 6 6.63 18.65 -13.42
CA TYR A 6 7.57 17.94 -12.56
C TYR A 6 6.96 17.81 -11.17
N LEU A 7 6.75 16.57 -10.70
CA LEU A 7 6.41 16.31 -9.30
C LEU A 7 7.56 16.84 -8.45
N ASN A 8 7.28 17.79 -7.57
CA ASN A 8 8.25 18.28 -6.60
C ASN A 8 8.43 17.18 -5.57
N TYR A 9 9.61 16.54 -5.52
CA TYR A 9 9.88 15.37 -4.67
C TYR A 9 9.73 15.63 -3.16
N ASN A 10 9.56 16.90 -2.75
CA ASN A 10 9.33 17.32 -1.37
C ASN A 10 7.84 17.65 -1.07
N GLN A 11 6.90 17.19 -1.89
CA GLN A 11 5.48 17.43 -1.63
C GLN A 11 5.01 16.59 -0.44
N GLN A 12 4.51 17.26 0.59
CA GLN A 12 3.83 16.59 1.70
C GLN A 12 2.54 15.95 1.19
N VAL A 13 2.39 14.66 1.48
CA VAL A 13 1.23 13.84 1.11
C VAL A 13 0.57 13.35 2.37
N ASP A 14 -0.72 13.63 2.51
CA ASP A 14 -1.53 13.12 3.62
C ASP A 14 -2.19 11.80 3.20
N PHE A 15 -2.06 10.79 4.06
CA PHE A 15 -2.70 9.49 3.88
C PHE A 15 -3.97 9.40 4.73
N PHE A 16 -5.08 9.04 4.09
CA PHE A 16 -6.37 8.82 4.71
C PHE A 16 -6.66 7.31 4.75
N GLU A 17 -6.51 6.71 5.93
CA GLU A 17 -6.61 5.26 6.12
C GLU A 17 -8.00 4.70 5.76
N ASN A 18 -9.07 5.37 6.17
CA ASN A 18 -10.46 4.90 5.97
C ASN A 18 -10.81 4.56 4.52
N ASN A 19 -10.27 5.31 3.57
CA ASN A 19 -10.52 5.15 2.14
C ASN A 19 -9.24 4.87 1.33
N HIS A 20 -8.13 4.61 2.02
CA HIS A 20 -6.81 4.38 1.44
C HIS A 20 -6.42 5.42 0.37
N CYS A 21 -6.72 6.70 0.63
CA CYS A 21 -6.45 7.79 -0.30
C CYS A 21 -5.21 8.59 0.09
N TYR A 22 -4.48 9.05 -0.92
CA TYR A 22 -3.33 9.94 -0.77
C TYR A 22 -3.68 11.28 -1.40
N ILE A 23 -3.54 12.38 -0.65
CA ILE A 23 -3.89 13.72 -1.13
C ILE A 23 -2.71 14.65 -0.90
N THR A 24 -2.35 15.45 -1.91
CA THR A 24 -1.35 16.50 -1.75
C THR A 24 -1.95 17.70 -1.01
N LYS A 25 -1.11 18.55 -0.41
CA LYS A 25 -1.58 19.79 0.24
C LYS A 25 -2.45 20.69 -0.65
N GLU A 26 -2.24 20.65 -1.96
CA GLU A 26 -3.00 21.40 -2.97
C GLU A 26 -4.34 20.73 -3.33
N GLY A 27 -4.71 19.64 -2.65
CA GLY A 27 -5.97 18.93 -2.83
C GLY A 27 -5.96 17.90 -3.96
N LYS A 28 -4.80 17.59 -4.56
CA LYS A 28 -4.71 16.59 -5.63
C LYS A 28 -4.74 15.18 -5.04
N GLN A 29 -5.75 14.40 -5.39
CA GLN A 29 -5.76 12.97 -5.09
C GLN A 29 -4.76 12.21 -5.98
N LEU A 30 -3.90 11.42 -5.35
CA LEU A 30 -2.95 10.55 -6.00
C LEU A 30 -3.53 9.13 -6.13
N GLN A 31 -3.10 8.41 -7.17
CA GLN A 31 -3.45 7.02 -7.38
C GLN A 31 -2.20 6.16 -7.23
N GLY A 32 -2.34 5.03 -6.52
CA GLY A 32 -1.24 4.09 -6.34
C GLY A 32 -0.87 3.34 -7.61
N ILE A 33 0.39 2.90 -7.70
CA ILE A 33 0.92 2.17 -8.86
C ILE A 33 0.18 0.84 -9.10
N THR A 34 -0.31 0.19 -8.04
CA THR A 34 -1.04 -1.07 -8.11
C THR A 34 -2.25 -0.99 -9.03
N GLY A 35 -2.99 0.12 -9.02
CA GLY A 35 -4.14 0.31 -9.90
C GLY A 35 -3.77 0.35 -11.38
N ILE A 36 -2.60 0.91 -11.71
CA ILE A 36 -2.07 0.95 -13.07
C ILE A 36 -1.59 -0.44 -13.48
N ILE A 37 -0.81 -1.11 -12.62
CA ILE A 37 -0.28 -2.46 -12.87
C ILE A 37 -1.40 -3.47 -13.10
N SER A 38 -2.44 -3.46 -12.25
CA SER A 38 -3.59 -4.36 -12.40
C SER A 38 -4.30 -4.14 -13.74
N LYS A 39 -4.46 -2.89 -14.19
CA LYS A 39 -5.13 -2.61 -15.47
C LYS A 39 -4.28 -2.95 -16.69
N MET A 40 -2.97 -2.74 -16.61
CA MET A 40 -2.08 -2.83 -17.78
C MET A 40 -1.42 -4.20 -17.95
N LEU A 41 -1.03 -4.86 -16.85
CA LEU A 41 -0.25 -6.10 -16.88
C LEU A 41 -1.05 -7.31 -16.45
N PHE A 42 -2.03 -7.14 -15.56
CA PHE A 42 -2.77 -8.26 -14.98
C PHE A 42 -4.28 -8.01 -14.93
N PRO A 43 -4.94 -7.70 -16.07
CA PRO A 43 -6.36 -7.34 -16.09
C PRO A 43 -7.26 -8.45 -15.52
N ASP A 44 -6.84 -9.70 -15.67
CA ASP A 44 -7.60 -10.89 -15.26
C ASP A 44 -7.02 -11.61 -14.03
N LYS A 45 -6.18 -10.93 -13.23
CA LYS A 45 -5.44 -11.57 -12.13
C LYS A 45 -6.31 -12.39 -11.17
N TYR A 46 -7.53 -11.94 -10.92
CA TYR A 46 -8.43 -12.47 -9.90
C TYR A 46 -9.84 -12.83 -10.42
N SER A 47 -10.06 -12.89 -11.74
CA SER A 47 -11.40 -12.99 -12.34
C SER A 47 -12.23 -14.20 -11.89
N ASN A 48 -11.56 -15.27 -11.44
CA ASN A 48 -12.20 -16.52 -11.02
C ASN A 48 -12.07 -16.79 -9.52
N ILE A 49 -11.65 -15.80 -8.74
CA ILE A 49 -11.48 -15.95 -7.29
C ILE A 49 -12.71 -15.34 -6.59
N PRO A 50 -13.40 -16.11 -5.73
CA PRO A 50 -14.51 -15.58 -4.95
C PRO A 50 -14.11 -14.37 -4.11
N GLU A 51 -14.96 -13.35 -4.07
CA GLU A 51 -14.69 -12.08 -3.39
C GLU A 51 -14.30 -12.25 -1.91
N HIS A 52 -14.97 -13.14 -1.18
CA HIS A 52 -14.65 -13.39 0.23
C HIS A 52 -13.22 -13.91 0.46
N ILE A 53 -12.63 -14.62 -0.51
CA ILE A 53 -11.23 -15.07 -0.44
C ILE A 53 -10.29 -13.88 -0.63
N LEU A 54 -10.61 -13.00 -1.59
CA LEU A 54 -9.85 -11.78 -1.83
C LEU A 54 -9.90 -10.85 -0.62
N ASN A 55 -11.08 -10.66 -0.03
CA ASN A 55 -11.25 -9.85 1.17
C ASN A 55 -10.44 -10.40 2.35
N LYS A 56 -10.51 -11.72 2.59
CA LYS A 56 -9.70 -12.36 3.64
C LYS A 56 -8.20 -12.20 3.41
N ALA A 57 -7.74 -12.30 2.15
CA ALA A 57 -6.34 -12.09 1.81
C ALA A 57 -5.91 -10.62 2.01
N ALA A 58 -6.77 -9.67 1.64
CA ALA A 58 -6.53 -8.24 1.84
C ALA A 58 -6.48 -7.89 3.34
N GLU A 59 -7.43 -8.38 4.14
CA GLU A 59 -7.48 -8.19 5.60
C GLU A 59 -6.21 -8.72 6.27
N TYR A 60 -5.80 -9.94 5.93
CA TYR A 60 -4.58 -10.53 6.48
C TYR A 60 -3.33 -9.74 6.05
N GLY A 61 -3.24 -9.33 4.78
CA GLY A 61 -2.15 -8.48 4.30
C GLY A 61 -2.05 -7.16 5.08
N SER A 62 -3.17 -6.45 5.25
CA SER A 62 -3.23 -5.21 6.03
C SER A 62 -2.82 -5.41 7.49
N LEU A 63 -3.24 -6.52 8.12
CA LEU A 63 -2.82 -6.86 9.47
C LEU A 63 -1.31 -7.03 9.58
N ILE A 64 -0.68 -7.79 8.68
CA ILE A 64 0.77 -8.01 8.71
C ILE A 64 1.52 -6.69 8.44
N HIS A 65 1.04 -5.85 7.52
CA HIS A 65 1.61 -4.52 7.31
C HIS A 65 1.56 -3.64 8.56
N SER A 66 0.42 -3.61 9.28
CA SER A 66 0.29 -2.88 10.55
C SER A 66 1.31 -3.36 11.57
N LYS A 67 1.45 -4.68 11.73
CA LYS A 67 2.39 -5.27 12.68
C LYS A 67 3.85 -4.97 12.35
N CYS A 68 4.23 -4.98 11.07
CA CYS A 68 5.57 -4.55 10.67
C CYS A 68 5.80 -3.06 10.97
N GLN A 69 4.79 -2.21 10.77
CA GLN A 69 4.87 -0.79 11.12
C GLN A 69 4.97 -0.58 12.64
N GLU A 70 4.25 -1.37 13.44
CA GLU A 70 4.38 -1.38 14.90
C GLU A 70 5.79 -1.81 15.32
N ASN A 71 6.34 -2.85 14.70
CA ASN A 71 7.72 -3.29 14.93
C ASN A 71 8.74 -2.18 14.59
N ASP A 72 8.53 -1.41 13.52
CA ASP A 72 9.42 -0.30 13.16
C ASP A 72 9.49 0.81 14.23
N ILE A 73 8.48 0.91 15.09
CA ILE A 73 8.37 1.92 16.15
C ILE A 73 8.75 1.35 17.53
N PHE A 74 8.32 0.13 17.82
CA PHE A 74 8.36 -0.46 19.16
C PHE A 74 9.31 -1.67 19.27
N GLU A 75 9.91 -2.12 18.16
CA GLU A 75 10.80 -3.29 18.09
C GLU A 75 10.15 -4.59 18.64
N THR A 76 8.82 -4.70 18.57
CA THR A 76 8.05 -5.85 19.04
C THR A 76 7.87 -6.89 17.95
N SER A 77 7.83 -8.17 18.32
CA SER A 77 7.48 -9.26 17.41
C SER A 77 6.40 -10.14 18.03
N ASP A 78 5.32 -10.37 17.30
CA ASP A 78 4.17 -11.12 17.77
C ASP A 78 3.70 -12.20 16.77
N CYS A 79 4.35 -12.31 15.61
CA CYS A 79 4.11 -13.36 14.63
C CYS A 79 5.33 -13.62 13.74
N MET A 80 5.34 -14.79 13.10
CA MET A 80 6.46 -15.27 12.27
C MET A 80 6.78 -14.32 11.10
N GLU A 81 5.77 -13.66 10.54
CA GLU A 81 5.91 -12.73 9.43
C GLU A 81 6.73 -11.49 9.83
N VAL A 82 6.51 -10.97 11.03
CA VAL A 82 7.29 -9.85 11.58
C VAL A 82 8.72 -10.29 11.88
N GLU A 83 8.93 -11.48 12.44
CA GLU A 83 10.28 -12.03 12.64
C GLU A 83 11.05 -12.17 11.32
N ASN A 84 10.37 -12.62 10.25
CA ASN A 84 10.97 -12.73 8.93
C ASN A 84 11.29 -11.36 8.33
N TYR A 85 10.39 -10.38 8.49
CA TYR A 85 10.65 -8.99 8.12
C TYR A 85 11.89 -8.44 8.83
N MET A 86 12.02 -8.63 10.14
CA MET A 86 13.18 -8.20 10.94
C MET A 86 14.50 -8.83 10.49
N LYS A 87 14.49 -10.08 10.01
CA LYS A 87 15.68 -10.75 9.48
C LYS A 87 16.12 -10.19 8.13
N ILE A 88 15.18 -9.76 7.28
CA ILE A 88 15.45 -9.26 5.92
C ILE A 88 15.79 -7.77 5.93
N LYS A 89 15.29 -7.00 6.90
CA LYS A 89 15.56 -5.56 7.06
C LYS A 89 17.03 -5.24 7.37
N GLN A 90 17.79 -6.22 7.87
CA GLN A 90 19.22 -6.10 8.24
C GLN A 90 20.12 -5.98 7.02
#